data_AF-A0A329ZUA0-F1
#
_entry.id   AF-A0A329ZUA0-F1
#
_cell.length_a   1.000
_cell.length_b   1.000
_cell.length_c   1.000
_cell.angle_alpha   90.00
_cell.angle_beta   90.00
_cell.angle_gamma   90.00
#
_symmetry.space_group_name_H-M   'P 1'
#
loop_
_entity.id
_entity.type
_entity.pdbx_description
1 polymer ?
#
loop_
_entity_poly.entity_id
_entity_poly.type
_entity_poly.pdbx_seq_one_letter_code
_entity_poly.pdbx_strand_id
1 'polypeptide(L)'
;MAFHFKSLKGFTLLEMVIIIMLLGILATFFIPQIFVSTQNTCRQRINASLSMISSQIANQQNTQFLLNSYGTIDFAKSTQNALFDEKNCALKLKNNALIFRLNQYTGEIRLVQEDGIYQFKCVGQDCIKLNNM
;
A
#
# COMPACT_ATOMS: atom_id res chain seq x y z
N MET A 1 -30.92 -23.02 13.17
CA MET A 1 -31.88 -22.63 12.12
C MET A 1 -31.72 -23.62 10.97
N ALA A 2 -32.62 -24.60 10.87
CA ALA A 2 -32.57 -25.65 9.85
C ALA A 2 -33.45 -25.25 8.66
N PHE A 3 -32.86 -25.16 7.47
CA PHE A 3 -33.59 -24.91 6.24
C PHE A 3 -34.19 -26.23 5.75
N HIS A 4 -35.51 -26.36 5.86
CA HIS A 4 -36.26 -27.56 5.49
C HIS A 4 -36.64 -27.48 3.99
N PHE A 5 -35.83 -28.10 3.11
CA PHE A 5 -36.16 -28.22 1.68
C PHE A 5 -37.15 -29.38 1.44
N LYS A 6 -38.38 -29.03 1.05
CA LYS A 6 -39.46 -29.96 0.72
C LYS A 6 -39.18 -30.66 -0.63
N SER A 7 -39.67 -31.90 -0.78
CA SER A 7 -39.57 -32.80 -1.94
C SER A 7 -39.45 -32.12 -3.32
N LEU A 8 -38.40 -32.51 -4.05
CA LEU A 8 -37.91 -31.89 -5.27
C LEU A 8 -38.82 -32.16 -6.47
N LYS A 9 -39.58 -31.15 -6.89
CA LYS A 9 -39.99 -31.03 -8.30
C LYS A 9 -38.71 -30.86 -9.13
N GLY A 10 -38.50 -31.73 -10.12
CA GLY A 10 -37.33 -31.66 -10.99
C GLY A 10 -37.21 -30.27 -11.63
N PHE A 11 -36.01 -29.70 -11.57
CA PHE A 11 -35.66 -28.47 -12.29
C PHE A 11 -36.11 -28.60 -13.74
N THR A 12 -36.86 -27.62 -14.23
CA THR A 12 -37.23 -27.63 -15.64
C THR A 12 -36.01 -27.27 -16.49
N LEU A 13 -35.90 -27.86 -17.68
CA LEU A 13 -34.84 -27.49 -18.62
C LEU A 13 -34.88 -25.98 -18.92
N LEU A 14 -36.08 -25.41 -19.02
CA LEU A 14 -36.31 -23.99 -19.22
C LEU A 14 -35.70 -23.13 -18.11
N GLU A 15 -35.89 -23.53 -16.84
CA GLU A 15 -35.36 -22.81 -15.69
C GLU A 15 -33.83 -22.77 -15.69
N MET A 16 -33.19 -23.87 -16.07
CA MET A 16 -31.73 -23.89 -16.25
C MET A 16 -31.27 -22.99 -17.40
N VAL A 17 -31.98 -22.95 -18.53
CA VAL A 17 -31.67 -22.07 -19.67
C VAL A 17 -31.80 -20.59 -19.29
N ILE A 18 -32.82 -20.23 -18.52
CA ILE A 18 -33.00 -18.85 -18.04
C ILE A 18 -31.87 -18.46 -17.07
N ILE A 19 -31.48 -19.36 -16.15
CA ILE A 19 -30.41 -19.10 -15.17
C ILE A 19 -29.06 -18.88 -15.87
N ILE A 20 -28.67 -19.75 -16.81
CA ILE A 20 -27.40 -19.59 -17.53
C ILE A 20 -27.40 -18.34 -18.42
N MET A 21 -28.55 -17.96 -18.98
CA MET A 21 -28.70 -16.72 -19.75
C MET A 21 -28.50 -15.50 -18.86
N LEU A 22 -29.14 -15.47 -17.68
CA LEU A 22 -28.97 -14.40 -16.71
C LEU A 22 -27.53 -14.33 -16.18
N LEU A 23 -26.91 -15.47 -15.87
CA LEU A 23 -25.51 -15.52 -15.44
C LEU A 23 -24.56 -15.06 -16.55
N GLY A 24 -24.85 -15.37 -17.82
CA GLY A 24 -24.05 -14.90 -18.96
C GLY A 24 -24.08 -13.37 -19.11
N ILE A 25 -25.27 -12.77 -18.96
CA ILE A 25 -25.41 -11.31 -19.00
C ILE A 25 -24.74 -10.67 -17.78
N LEU A 26 -24.89 -11.23 -16.57
CA LEU A 26 -24.24 -10.70 -15.37
C LEU A 26 -22.71 -10.79 -15.50
N ALA A 27 -22.18 -11.93 -15.97
CA ALA A 27 -20.75 -12.15 -16.11
C ALA A 27 -20.06 -11.09 -16.97
N THR A 28 -20.69 -10.61 -18.06
CA THR A 28 -20.09 -9.60 -18.93
C THR A 28 -19.93 -8.24 -18.23
N PHE A 29 -20.83 -7.85 -17.33
CA PHE A 29 -20.77 -6.57 -16.61
C PHE A 29 -19.82 -6.59 -15.40
N PHE A 30 -19.59 -7.74 -14.75
CA PHE A 30 -18.78 -7.82 -13.52
C PHE A 30 -17.27 -7.97 -13.77
N ILE A 31 -16.83 -8.39 -14.97
CA ILE A 31 -15.41 -8.62 -15.29
C ILE A 31 -14.51 -7.36 -15.19
N PRO A 32 -14.88 -6.16 -15.69
CA PRO A 32 -13.93 -5.05 -15.78
C PRO A 32 -13.49 -4.49 -14.42
N GLN A 33 -14.27 -4.67 -13.36
CA GLN A 33 -13.99 -4.06 -12.05
C GLN A 33 -12.86 -4.75 -11.27
N ILE A 34 -12.53 -6.01 -11.61
CA ILE A 34 -11.52 -6.78 -10.87
C ILE A 34 -10.08 -6.43 -11.30
N PHE A 35 -9.89 -5.88 -12.51
CA PHE A 35 -8.55 -5.68 -13.09
C PHE A 35 -7.98 -4.25 -12.98
N VAL A 36 -8.80 -3.24 -12.65
CA VAL A 36 -8.39 -1.82 -12.71
C VAL A 36 -7.61 -1.36 -11.45
N SER A 37 -7.58 -2.15 -10.38
CA SER A 37 -7.09 -1.68 -9.06
C SER A 37 -5.59 -1.87 -8.78
N THR A 38 -4.73 -2.18 -9.76
CA THR A 38 -3.34 -2.60 -9.46
C THR A 38 -2.26 -1.55 -9.68
N GLN A 39 -2.50 -0.49 -10.45
CA GLN A 39 -1.44 0.45 -10.81
C GLN A 39 -1.21 1.56 -9.77
N ASN A 40 -2.25 1.96 -9.04
CA ASN A 40 -2.17 3.05 -8.06
C ASN A 40 -1.81 2.57 -6.64
N THR A 41 -1.88 1.26 -6.37
CA THR A 41 -1.68 0.70 -5.03
C THR A 41 -0.26 0.86 -4.52
N CYS A 42 0.73 0.77 -5.41
CA CYS A 42 2.13 0.93 -5.01
C CYS A 42 2.42 2.33 -4.46
N ARG A 43 1.93 3.39 -5.14
CA ARG A 43 2.08 4.77 -4.68
C ARG A 43 1.40 4.99 -3.33
N GLN A 44 0.16 4.51 -3.21
CA GLN A 44 -0.60 4.59 -1.96
C GLN A 44 0.13 3.88 -0.83
N ARG A 45 0.74 2.73 -1.12
CA ARG A 45 1.55 1.98 -0.15
C ARG A 45 2.82 2.70 0.27
N ILE A 46 3.55 3.32 -0.66
CA ILE A 46 4.74 4.14 -0.34
C ILE A 46 4.32 5.33 0.52
N ASN A 47 3.26 6.06 0.15
CA ASN A 47 2.78 7.20 0.92
C ASN A 47 2.29 6.79 2.32
N ALA A 48 1.57 5.68 2.43
CA ALA A 48 1.16 5.11 3.72
C ALA A 48 2.37 4.70 4.57
N SER A 49 3.38 4.05 3.97
CA SER A 49 4.64 3.71 4.62
C SER A 49 5.38 4.95 5.13
N LEU A 50 5.47 6.03 4.33
CA LEU A 50 6.12 7.28 4.75
C LEU A 50 5.39 7.94 5.94
N SER A 51 4.06 8.00 5.90
CA SER A 51 3.23 8.50 7.01
C SER A 51 3.36 7.63 8.27
N MET A 52 3.53 6.32 8.10
CA MET A 52 3.79 5.40 9.21
C MET A 52 5.18 5.64 9.83
N ILE A 53 6.21 5.79 9.00
CA ILE A 53 7.59 6.05 9.43
C ILE A 53 7.67 7.39 10.17
N SER A 54 7.05 8.46 9.65
CA SER A 54 7.05 9.76 10.32
C SER A 54 6.37 9.72 11.68
N SER A 55 5.24 9.00 11.80
CA SER A 55 4.55 8.77 13.07
C SER A 55 5.41 7.96 14.07
N GLN A 56 6.10 6.92 13.61
CA GLN A 56 7.00 6.12 14.45
C GLN A 56 8.20 6.92 14.95
N ILE A 57 8.80 7.76 14.10
CA ILE A 57 9.90 8.65 14.49
C ILE A 57 9.41 9.67 15.52
N ALA A 58 8.25 10.29 15.30
CA ALA A 58 7.68 11.25 16.26
C ALA A 58 7.38 10.60 17.62
N ASN A 59 6.85 9.38 17.63
CA ASN A 59 6.63 8.63 18.86
C ASN A 59 7.95 8.30 19.58
N GLN A 60 8.97 7.86 18.83
CA GLN A 60 10.30 7.64 19.37
C GLN A 60 10.90 8.92 19.96
N GLN A 61 10.78 10.06 19.29
CA GLN A 61 11.23 11.34 19.82
C GLN A 61 10.51 11.71 21.13
N ASN A 62 9.19 11.53 21.17
CA ASN A 62 8.39 11.80 22.37
C ASN A 62 8.84 10.93 23.55
N THR A 63 9.08 9.63 23.33
CA THR A 63 9.54 8.73 24.39
C THR A 63 10.95 9.10 24.90
N GLN A 64 11.87 9.46 24.00
CA GLN A 64 13.21 9.92 24.39
C GLN A 64 13.15 11.21 25.22
N PHE A 65 12.30 12.16 24.83
CA PHE A 65 12.08 13.40 25.57
C PHE A 65 11.51 13.14 26.98
N LEU A 66 10.50 12.27 27.09
CA LEU A 66 9.89 11.92 28.39
C LEU A 66 10.87 11.21 29.34
N LEU A 67 11.78 10.42 28.79
CA LEU A 67 12.77 9.68 29.58
C LEU A 67 14.02 10.52 29.92
N ASN A 68 14.07 11.80 29.51
CA ASN A 68 15.28 12.64 29.55
C ASN A 68 16.51 11.88 29.03
N SER A 69 16.29 11.05 28.00
CA SER A 69 17.28 10.18 27.42
C SER A 69 17.63 10.74 26.05
N TYR A 70 18.87 11.14 25.87
CA TYR A 70 19.38 11.65 24.59
C TYR A 70 19.80 10.48 23.69
N GLY A 71 18.92 9.48 23.57
CA GLY A 71 19.13 8.33 22.70
C GLY A 71 19.05 8.70 21.23
N THR A 72 19.79 7.97 20.39
CA THR A 72 19.74 8.13 18.94
C THR A 72 18.43 7.56 18.39
N ILE A 73 17.86 8.21 17.37
CA ILE A 73 16.69 7.70 16.66
C ILE A 73 17.13 6.48 15.86
N ASP A 74 16.54 5.33 16.17
CA ASP A 74 16.81 4.05 15.49
C ASP A 74 15.96 3.97 14.22
N PHE A 75 16.43 4.66 13.17
CA PHE A 75 15.74 4.76 11.89
C PHE A 75 15.50 3.38 11.25
N ALA A 76 16.35 2.38 11.53
CA ALA A 76 16.13 1.01 11.06
C ALA A 76 14.91 0.37 11.71
N LYS A 77 14.71 0.54 13.02
CA LYS A 77 13.49 0.06 13.71
C LYS A 77 12.24 0.83 13.31
N SER A 78 12.33 2.16 13.13
CA SER A 78 11.20 2.99 12.70
C SER A 78 10.79 2.77 11.23
N THR A 79 11.54 1.97 10.47
CA THR A 79 11.25 1.70 9.06
C THR A 79 10.89 0.25 8.78
N GLN A 80 11.25 -0.70 9.66
CA GLN A 80 11.03 -2.14 9.46
C GLN A 80 9.61 -2.51 9.02
N ASN A 81 8.58 -1.97 9.67
CA ASN A 81 7.18 -2.26 9.36
C ASN A 81 6.68 -1.64 8.05
N ALA A 82 7.46 -0.72 7.49
CA ALA A 82 7.15 0.01 6.27
C ALA A 82 7.94 -0.49 5.05
N LEU A 83 8.97 -1.34 5.25
CA LEU A 83 9.78 -1.92 4.17
C LEU A 83 9.03 -3.06 3.48
N PHE A 84 9.16 -3.12 2.16
CA PHE A 84 8.58 -4.20 1.35
C PHE A 84 9.38 -4.36 0.05
N ASP A 85 9.33 -5.56 -0.53
CA ASP A 85 10.02 -5.86 -1.79
C ASP A 85 9.13 -6.74 -2.68
N GLU A 86 8.47 -6.10 -3.65
CA GLU A 86 7.68 -6.76 -4.67
C GLU A 86 8.26 -6.50 -6.04
N LYS A 87 7.93 -7.34 -7.03
CA LYS A 87 8.50 -7.31 -8.38
C LYS A 87 8.50 -5.92 -9.03
N ASN A 88 7.51 -5.08 -8.77
CA ASN A 88 7.38 -3.73 -9.33
C ASN A 88 7.24 -2.61 -8.28
N CYS A 89 7.29 -2.95 -6.99
CA CYS A 89 7.02 -2.02 -5.90
C CYS A 89 7.92 -2.38 -4.71
N ALA A 90 8.86 -1.53 -4.34
CA ALA A 90 9.72 -1.80 -3.19
C ALA A 90 10.00 -0.53 -2.40
N LEU A 91 10.13 -0.68 -1.08
CA LEU A 91 10.69 0.32 -0.17
C LEU A 91 11.73 -0.38 0.70
N LYS A 92 12.98 0.05 0.57
CA LYS A 92 14.14 -0.55 1.23
C LYS A 92 14.93 0.50 1.97
N LEU A 93 15.51 0.13 3.11
CA LEU A 93 16.47 0.98 3.81
C LEU A 93 17.89 0.67 3.31
N LYS A 94 18.63 1.69 2.88
CA LYS A 94 20.04 1.58 2.53
C LYS A 94 20.77 2.85 2.97
N ASN A 95 21.87 2.71 3.71
CA ASN A 95 22.72 3.83 4.13
C ASN A 95 21.93 4.98 4.80
N ASN A 96 20.99 4.64 5.68
CA ASN A 96 20.11 5.60 6.37
C ASN A 96 19.19 6.42 5.45
N ALA A 97 18.92 5.91 4.25
CA ALA A 97 17.99 6.48 3.30
C ALA A 97 17.00 5.42 2.81
N LEU A 98 15.79 5.89 2.50
CA LEU A 98 14.71 5.03 2.02
C LEU A 98 14.76 5.01 0.49
N ILE A 99 15.16 3.89 -0.08
CA ILE A 99 15.14 3.67 -1.52
C ILE A 99 13.80 3.08 -1.89
N PHE A 100 13.07 3.77 -2.77
CA PHE A 100 11.83 3.26 -3.33
C PHE A 100 12.01 2.84 -4.79
N ARG A 101 11.20 1.88 -5.22
CA ARG A 101 11.08 1.45 -6.60
C ARG A 101 9.62 1.36 -7.01
N LEU A 102 9.28 1.99 -8.12
CA LEU A 102 7.95 2.12 -8.71
C LEU A 102 8.04 1.76 -10.19
N ASN A 103 7.78 0.50 -10.54
CA ASN A 103 7.99 -0.03 -11.89
C ASN A 103 9.44 0.19 -12.37
N GLN A 104 9.64 1.17 -13.27
CA GLN A 104 10.94 1.55 -13.83
C GLN A 104 11.58 2.73 -13.08
N TYR A 105 10.84 3.38 -12.19
CA TYR A 105 11.29 4.55 -11.46
C TYR A 105 11.95 4.12 -10.15
N THR A 106 13.09 4.73 -9.85
CA THR A 106 13.79 4.53 -8.57
C THR A 106 14.21 5.87 -8.01
N GLY A 107 13.98 6.08 -6.73
CA GLY A 107 14.44 7.28 -6.05
C GLY A 107 14.78 7.00 -4.60
N GLU A 108 15.37 7.99 -3.98
CA GLU A 108 15.84 7.91 -2.61
C GLU A 108 15.17 9.01 -1.79
N ILE A 109 14.65 8.68 -0.62
CA ILE A 109 14.09 9.64 0.32
C ILE A 109 15.06 9.74 1.49
N ARG A 110 15.62 10.93 1.65
CA ARG A 110 16.56 11.27 2.71
C ARG A 110 15.90 12.22 3.70
N LEU A 111 16.22 12.06 4.97
CA LEU A 111 15.99 13.11 5.95
C LEU A 111 17.04 14.19 5.75
N VAL A 112 16.59 15.38 5.37
CA VAL A 112 17.43 16.57 5.21
C VAL A 112 16.98 17.59 6.24
N GLN A 113 17.93 18.17 6.97
CA GLN A 113 17.66 19.27 7.88
C GLN A 113 17.77 20.57 7.08
N GLU A 114 16.66 21.26 6.90
CA GLU A 114 16.55 22.54 6.19
C GLU A 114 15.94 23.53 7.19
N ASP A 115 16.63 24.64 7.47
CA ASP A 115 16.22 25.65 8.46
C ASP A 115 15.90 25.12 9.87
N GLY A 116 16.63 24.09 10.31
CA GLY A 116 16.45 23.49 11.63
C GLY A 116 15.29 22.48 11.73
N ILE A 117 14.55 22.26 10.65
CA ILE A 117 13.44 21.31 10.58
C ILE A 117 13.91 20.08 9.79
N TYR A 118 13.67 18.88 10.33
CA TYR A 118 13.89 17.64 9.60
C TYR A 118 12.75 17.42 8.60
N GLN A 119 13.08 17.40 7.30
CA GLN A 119 12.13 17.10 6.23
C GLN A 119 12.60 15.90 5.42
N PHE A 120 11.66 15.06 5.01
CA PHE A 120 11.94 14.02 4.03
C PHE A 120 12.03 14.64 2.65
N LYS A 121 13.24 14.69 2.09
CA LYS A 121 13.50 15.17 0.74
C LYS A 121 13.74 13.99 -0.18
N CYS A 122 13.00 13.95 -1.28
CA CYS A 122 13.26 12.98 -2.33
C CYS A 122 14.47 13.47 -3.16
N VAL A 123 15.45 12.60 -3.33
CA VAL A 123 16.71 12.80 -4.05
C VAL A 123 16.74 11.81 -5.22
N GLY A 124 16.82 12.31 -6.44
CA GLY A 124 16.84 11.52 -7.67
C GLY A 124 15.98 12.10 -8.81
N GLN A 125 16.26 11.69 -10.05
CA GLN A 125 15.55 12.20 -11.24
C GLN A 125 14.07 11.78 -11.28
N ASP A 126 13.70 10.69 -10.60
CA ASP A 126 12.33 10.15 -10.58
C ASP A 126 11.45 10.72 -9.46
N CYS A 127 12.01 11.57 -8.60
CA CYS A 127 11.29 12.20 -7.48
C CYS A 127 10.16 13.14 -7.93
N ILE A 128 10.26 13.69 -9.14
CA ILE A 128 9.27 14.62 -9.73
C ILE A 128 7.94 13.91 -10.01
N LYS A 129 7.94 12.57 -10.17
CA LYS A 129 6.72 11.80 -10.48
C LYS A 129 5.91 11.41 -9.24
N LEU A 130 6.40 11.63 -8.03
CA LEU A 130 5.67 11.35 -6.78
C LEU A 130 4.69 12.49 -6.38
N ASN A 131 5.00 13.75 -6.74
CA ASN A 131 4.19 14.92 -6.36
C ASN A 131 3.22 15.42 -7.43
N ASN A 132 3.41 15.06 -8.72
CA ASN A 132 2.69 15.67 -9.85
C ASN A 132 1.71 14.73 -10.58
N MET A 133 1.12 13.72 -9.93
CA MET A 133 0.01 12.91 -10.48
C MET A 133 -1.01 12.55 -9.41
#